data_AF-A0A2J4YPQ8-F1
#
_entry.id   AF-A0A2J4YPQ8-F1
#
_cell.length_a   1.000
_cell.length_b   1.000
_cell.length_c   1.000
_cell.angle_alpha   90.00
_cell.angle_beta   90.00
_cell.angle_gamma   90.00
#
_symmetry.space_group_name_H-M   'P 1'
#
loop_
_entity.id
_entity.type
_entity.pdbx_description
1 polymer ?
#
loop_
_entity_poly.entity_id
_entity_poly.type
_entity_poly.pdbx_seq_one_letter_code
_entity_poly.pdbx_strand_id
1 'polypeptide(L)'
;MKNIPELQHVEMLVLIVKHGSFRQAAKELNISPPTLTIAINNLEEKLGARLLNRSTRSLSLTAIGQEFLNDVTPVLNDYRRVIDN
;
A
#
# COMPACT_ATOMS: atom_id res chain seq x y z
N MET A 1 19.93 -11.31 -1.15
CA MET A 1 19.05 -10.71 -2.19
C MET A 1 18.01 -9.87 -1.48
N LYS A 2 17.89 -8.57 -1.79
CA LYS A 2 16.79 -7.76 -1.25
C LYS A 2 15.49 -8.29 -1.89
N ASN A 3 14.55 -8.79 -1.08
CA ASN A 3 13.24 -9.22 -1.57
C ASN A 3 12.43 -7.98 -1.94
N ILE A 4 12.36 -7.68 -3.24
CA ILE A 4 11.61 -6.54 -3.76
C ILE A 4 10.11 -6.84 -3.57
N PRO A 5 9.33 -5.94 -2.96
CA PRO A 5 7.88 -6.11 -2.87
C PRO A 5 7.23 -6.12 -4.26
N GLU A 6 6.10 -6.82 -4.37
CA GLU A 6 5.30 -6.77 -5.60
C GLU A 6 4.68 -5.38 -5.77
N LEU A 7 4.79 -4.84 -6.98
CA LEU A 7 4.28 -3.49 -7.30
C LEU A 7 2.79 -3.35 -6.94
N GLN A 8 2.01 -4.41 -7.17
CA GLN A 8 0.59 -4.48 -6.82
C GLN A 8 0.35 -4.22 -5.32
N HIS A 9 1.20 -4.72 -4.42
CA HIS A 9 1.04 -4.45 -2.99
C HIS A 9 1.31 -2.99 -2.63
N VAL A 10 2.22 -2.35 -3.35
CA VAL A 10 2.51 -0.91 -3.20
C VAL A 10 1.31 -0.08 -3.68
N GLU A 11 0.73 -0.41 -4.83
CA GLU A 11 -0.48 0.25 -5.33
C GLU A 11 -1.66 0.10 -4.36
N MET A 12 -1.83 -1.09 -3.79
CA MET A 12 -2.83 -1.36 -2.76
C MET A 12 -2.62 -0.47 -1.53
N LEU A 13 -1.38 -0.26 -1.07
CA LEU A 13 -1.07 0.64 0.04
C LEU A 13 -1.48 2.08 -0.28
N VAL A 14 -1.09 2.59 -1.45
CA VAL A 14 -1.45 3.94 -1.91
C VAL A 14 -2.96 4.12 -1.88
N LEU A 15 -3.71 3.12 -2.37
CA LEU A 15 -5.15 3.18 -2.42
C LEU A 15 -5.79 3.15 -1.02
N ILE A 16 -5.30 2.29 -0.13
CA ILE A 16 -5.75 2.21 1.26
C ILE A 16 -5.58 3.55 1.96
N VAL A 17 -4.44 4.21 1.76
CA VAL A 17 -4.13 5.51 2.37
C VAL A 17 -4.98 6.62 1.76
N LYS A 18 -5.16 6.63 0.44
CA LYS A 18 -6.05 7.56 -0.25
C LYS A 18 -7.48 7.54 0.31
N HIS A 19 -8.00 6.34 0.62
CA HIS A 19 -9.34 6.17 1.16
C HIS A 19 -9.43 6.26 2.69
N GLY A 20 -8.30 6.15 3.39
CA GLY A 20 -8.27 5.97 4.85
C GLY A 20 -8.99 4.69 5.32
N SER A 21 -9.25 3.72 4.43
CA SER A 21 -10.09 2.56 4.73
C SER A 21 -9.77 1.36 3.85
N PHE A 22 -9.45 0.23 4.49
CA PHE A 22 -9.32 -1.08 3.84
C PHE A 22 -10.61 -1.49 3.11
N ARG A 23 -11.78 -1.19 3.67
CA ARG A 23 -13.06 -1.58 3.06
C ARG A 23 -13.33 -0.80 1.78
N GLN A 24 -13.09 0.51 1.79
CA GLN A 24 -13.30 1.35 0.61
C GLN A 24 -12.28 1.02 -0.50
N ALA A 25 -11.01 0.85 -0.15
CA ALA A 25 -10.00 0.43 -1.11
C ALA A 25 -10.29 -0.95 -1.71
N ALA A 26 -10.75 -1.92 -0.90
CA ALA A 26 -11.10 -3.25 -1.39
C ALA A 26 -12.28 -3.20 -2.37
N LYS A 27 -13.27 -2.34 -2.08
CA LYS A 27 -14.41 -2.09 -2.96
C LYS A 27 -13.98 -1.49 -4.29
N GLU A 28 -13.07 -0.51 -4.31
CA GLU A 28 -12.56 0.07 -5.55
C GLU A 28 -11.80 -0.96 -6.40
N LEU A 29 -11.04 -1.85 -5.77
CA LEU A 29 -10.31 -2.92 -6.46
C LEU A 29 -11.15 -4.17 -6.77
N ASN A 30 -12.44 -4.18 -6.41
CA ASN A 30 -13.33 -5.34 -6.54
C ASN A 30 -12.76 -6.63 -5.92
N ILE A 31 -12.11 -6.52 -4.75
CA ILE A 31 -11.55 -7.65 -3.99
C ILE A 31 -12.07 -7.66 -2.55
N SER A 32 -11.75 -8.72 -1.81
CA SER A 32 -12.13 -8.83 -0.40
C SER A 32 -11.20 -7.99 0.51
N PRO A 33 -11.71 -7.35 1.59
CA PRO A 33 -10.85 -6.66 2.56
C PRO A 33 -9.76 -7.53 3.21
N PRO A 34 -9.97 -8.84 3.48
CA PRO A 34 -8.90 -9.74 3.90
C PRO A 34 -7.74 -9.82 2.89
N THR A 35 -8.03 -9.80 1.59
CA THR A 35 -7.00 -9.81 0.53
C THR A 35 -6.07 -8.60 0.66
N LEU A 36 -6.63 -7.40 0.86
CA LEU A 36 -5.82 -6.21 1.10
C LEU A 36 -5.01 -6.30 2.40
N THR A 37 -5.59 -6.87 3.45
CA THR A 37 -4.90 -7.03 4.72
C THR A 37 -3.66 -7.92 4.58
N ILE A 38 -3.79 -9.04 3.86
CA ILE A 38 -2.69 -9.97 3.57
C ILE A 38 -1.62 -9.28 2.71
N ALA A 39 -2.02 -8.57 1.65
CA ALA A 39 -1.11 -7.83 0.77
C ALA A 39 -0.24 -6.83 1.54
N ILE A 40 -0.84 -6.03 2.43
CA ILE A 40 -0.07 -5.07 3.23
C ILE A 40 0.79 -5.76 4.28
N ASN A 41 0.31 -6.83 4.91
CA ASN A 41 1.14 -7.59 5.84
C ASN A 41 2.39 -8.15 5.16
N ASN A 42 2.24 -8.71 3.95
CA ASN A 42 3.35 -9.22 3.15
C ASN A 42 4.31 -8.10 2.74
N LEU A 43 3.79 -6.92 2.41
CA LEU A 43 4.60 -5.73 2.11
C LEU A 43 5.43 -5.30 3.32
N GLU A 44 4.79 -5.16 4.48
CA GLU A 44 5.42 -4.79 5.74
C GLU A 44 6.47 -5.83 6.18
N GLU A 45 6.20 -7.12 5.99
CA GLU A 45 7.13 -8.22 6.29
C GLU A 45 8.35 -8.18 5.37
N LYS A 46 8.16 -8.02 4.05
CA LYS A 46 9.27 -7.92 3.09
C LYS A 46 10.15 -6.69 3.36
N LEU A 47 9.56 -5.60 3.84
CA LEU A 47 10.28 -4.37 4.21
C LEU A 47 10.88 -4.42 5.62
N GLY A 48 10.47 -5.37 6.46
CA GLY A 48 10.88 -5.46 7.86
C GLY A 48 10.38 -4.29 8.73
N ALA A 49 9.33 -3.59 8.28
CA ALA A 49 8.83 -2.38 8.93
C ALA A 49 7.31 -2.26 8.80
N ARG A 50 6.67 -1.68 9.83
CA ARG A 50 5.24 -1.32 9.76
C ARG A 50 5.07 0.01 9.05
N LEU A 51 4.19 0.05 8.05
CA LEU A 51 3.82 1.23 7.29
C LEU A 51 2.52 1.86 7.80
N LEU A 52 1.62 1.06 8.36
CA LEU A 52 0.32 1.52 8.85
C LEU A 52 0.14 1.30 10.35
N ASN A 53 -0.35 2.32 11.04
CA ASN A 53 -0.98 2.21 12.35
C ASN A 53 -2.43 1.75 12.17
N ARG A 54 -2.69 0.47 12.45
CA ARG A 54 -4.04 -0.11 12.33
C ARG A 54 -4.67 -0.17 13.72
N SER A 55 -5.64 0.70 13.99
CA SER A 55 -6.56 0.56 15.12
C SER A 55 -7.96 0.27 14.63
N THR A 56 -8.85 -0.22 15.50
CA THR A 56 -10.27 -0.43 15.15
C THR A 56 -11.01 0.87 14.85
N ARG A 57 -10.44 2.03 15.23
CA ARG A 57 -11.08 3.35 15.12
C ARG A 57 -10.42 4.26 14.08
N SER A 58 -9.18 3.99 13.70
CA SER A 58 -8.43 4.86 12.81
C SER A 58 -7.36 4.10 12.04
N LEU A 59 -7.18 4.51 10.78
CA LEU A 59 -6.06 4.15 9.95
C LEU A 59 -5.16 5.37 9.81
N SER A 60 -3.87 5.23 10.12
CA SER A 60 -2.89 6.28 9.86
C SER A 60 -1.55 5.68 9.43
N LEU A 61 -0.69 6.49 8.82
CA LEU A 61 0.66 6.10 8.46
C LEU A 61 1.57 6.10 9.69
N THR A 62 2.57 5.23 9.70
CA THR A 62 3.75 5.38 10.55
C THR A 62 4.70 6.41 9.92
N ALA A 63 5.73 6.84 10.65
CA ALA A 63 6.77 7.69 10.07
C ALA A 63 7.45 7.02 8.86
N ILE A 64 7.77 5.73 8.99
CA ILE A 64 8.35 4.91 7.90
C ILE A 64 7.36 4.79 6.74
N GLY A 65 6.07 4.59 7.02
CA GLY A 65 5.03 4.53 6.00
C GLY A 65 4.91 5.82 5.19
N GLN A 66 5.03 6.96 5.87
CA GLN A 66 4.99 8.26 5.21
C GLN A 66 6.20 8.49 4.29
N GLU A 67 7.40 8.18 4.77
CA GLU A 67 8.64 8.25 3.98
C GLU A 67 8.58 7.31 2.77
N PHE A 68 8.21 6.05 3.00
CA PHE A 68 8.04 5.06 1.94
C PHE A 68 7.06 5.52 0.85
N LEU A 69 5.93 6.11 1.24
CA LEU A 69 4.96 6.61 0.27
C LEU A 69 5.48 7.80 -0.52
N ASN A 70 6.21 8.71 0.13
CA ASN A 70 6.80 9.86 -0.54
C ASN A 70 7.78 9.41 -1.63
N ASP A 71 8.58 8.37 -1.35
CA ASP A 71 9.57 7.84 -2.29
C ASP A 71 8.95 7.04 -3.44
N VAL A 72 7.94 6.23 -3.15
CA VAL A 72 7.39 5.28 -4.14
C VAL A 72 6.31 5.88 -5.04
N THR A 73 5.62 6.93 -4.58
CA THR A 73 4.54 7.57 -5.35
C THR A 73 5.03 8.12 -6.70
N PRO A 74 6.16 8.86 -6.78
CA PRO A 74 6.72 9.28 -8.07
C PRO A 74 7.04 8.12 -9.00
N VAL A 75 7.65 7.04 -8.46
CA VAL A 75 8.01 5.85 -9.23
C VAL A 75 6.78 5.15 -9.81
N LEU A 76 5.70 5.03 -9.01
CA LEU A 76 4.43 4.49 -9.48
C LEU A 76 3.80 5.36 -10.57
N ASN A 77 3.86 6.68 -10.43
CA ASN A 77 3.33 7.60 -11.44
C ASN A 77 4.09 7.48 -12.77
N ASP A 78 5.42 7.37 -12.71
CA ASP A 78 6.24 7.14 -13.89
C ASP A 78 5.93 5.79 -14.54
N TYR A 79 5.77 4.73 -13.74
CA TYR A 79 5.38 3.42 -14.25
C TYR A 79 4.02 3.45 -14.96
N ARG A 80 3.01 4.06 -14.33
CA ARG A 80 1.66 4.24 -14.91
C ARG A 80 1.71 4.99 -16.23
N ARG A 81 2.47 6.08 -16.29
CA ARG A 81 2.68 6.86 -17.52
C ARG A 81 3.27 6.02 -18.66
N VAL A 82 4.12 5.04 -18.36
CA VAL A 82 4.74 4.16 -19.38
C VAL A 82 3.76 3.11 -19.88
N ILE A 83 2.94 2.51 -19.00
CA ILE A 83 1.99 1.45 -19.39
C ILE A 83 0.70 1.97 -20.04
N ASP A 84 0.33 3.23 -19.77
CA ASP A 84 -0.87 3.87 -20.31
C ASP A 84 -0.64 4.47 -21.72
N ASN A 85 0.57 4.34 -22.30
CA ASN A 85 0.92 4.70 -23.68
C ASN A 85 1.06 3.46 -24.56
#